data_AF-A0A1R2BG63-F1
#
_entry.id   AF-A0A1R2BG63-F1
#
_cell.length_a   1.000
_cell.length_b   1.000
_cell.length_c   1.000
_cell.angle_alpha   90.00
_cell.angle_beta   90.00
_cell.angle_gamma   90.00
#
_symmetry.space_group_name_H-M   'P 1'
#
loop_
_entity.id
_entity.type
_entity.pdbx_description
1 polymer ?
#
loop_
_entity_poly.entity_id
_entity_poly.type
_entity_poly.pdbx_seq_one_letter_code
_entity_poly.pdbx_strand_id
1 'polypeptide(L)'
;MKAFLLLSILLLSQSRMLYHSGTKNLYSTQGMSPSQMAVSGFVAGAALDSTSEDLMPCFFDLEKLLLDFKVIVTHINSFNAFSIIKALRSIKDVLKVVPKAIVDCSASHTNDYIRINHALKALEYPTTAEMVDRDTFALNGVDITVELKALAASYTLSRWFDLGFSLGALLAKVSGTGIIISA
;
A
#
# COMPACT_ATOMS: atom_id res chain seq x y z
N MET A 1 2.81 -35.58 42.08
CA MET A 1 2.19 -34.54 41.21
C MET A 1 3.02 -33.25 41.15
N LYS A 2 4.34 -33.33 40.88
CA LYS A 2 5.19 -32.15 40.60
C LYS A 2 5.96 -32.25 39.27
N ALA A 3 5.99 -33.43 38.64
CA ALA A 3 6.67 -33.65 37.36
C ALA A 3 5.87 -33.16 36.13
N PHE A 4 4.55 -33.01 36.24
CA PHE A 4 3.71 -32.59 35.11
C PHE A 4 3.72 -31.07 34.84
N LEU A 5 4.08 -30.24 35.83
CA LEU A 5 4.11 -28.78 35.69
C LEU A 5 5.40 -28.25 35.05
N LEU A 6 6.47 -29.06 35.01
CA LEU A 6 7.73 -28.68 34.36
C LEU A 6 7.72 -28.95 32.85
N LEU A 7 6.91 -29.90 32.37
CA LEU A 7 6.81 -30.22 30.95
C LEU A 7 6.02 -29.16 30.16
N SER A 8 5.04 -28.50 30.79
CA SER A 8 4.25 -27.42 30.16
C SER A 8 5.04 -26.12 29.99
N ILE A 9 6.03 -25.85 30.87
CA ILE A 9 6.86 -24.64 30.79
C ILE A 9 7.94 -24.80 29.69
N LEU A 10 8.42 -26.03 29.45
CA LEU A 10 9.35 -26.34 28.35
C LEU A 10 8.70 -26.33 26.96
N LEU A 11 7.40 -26.64 26.85
CA LEU A 11 6.68 -26.53 25.57
C LEU A 11 6.31 -25.08 25.21
N LEU A 12 6.16 -24.19 26.21
CA LEU A 12 5.92 -22.76 25.97
C LEU A 12 7.20 -21.96 25.66
N SER A 13 8.38 -22.47 26.00
CA SER A 13 9.65 -21.82 25.61
C SER A 13 10.11 -22.21 24.20
N GLN A 14 9.77 -23.41 23.72
CA GLN A 14 10.09 -23.82 22.33
C GLN A 14 9.13 -23.22 21.30
N SER A 15 7.96 -22.73 21.71
CA SER A 15 7.04 -22.00 20.84
C SER A 15 7.54 -20.60 20.46
N ARG A 16 8.57 -20.06 21.14
CA ARG A 16 9.18 -18.76 20.80
C ARG A 16 10.45 -18.87 19.96
N MET A 17 10.96 -20.08 19.71
CA MET A 17 12.18 -20.31 18.91
C MET A 17 11.92 -20.90 17.51
N LEU A 18 10.67 -20.95 17.07
CA LEU A 18 10.30 -21.28 15.68
C LEU A 18 9.73 -20.08 14.90
N TYR A 19 9.91 -18.85 15.41
CA TYR A 19 9.69 -17.61 14.67
C TYR A 19 11.03 -16.93 14.29
N HIS A 20 12.04 -17.76 14.01
CA HIS A 20 13.34 -17.29 13.52
C HIS A 20 13.99 -18.27 12.54
N SER A 21 13.19 -18.87 11.67
CA SER A 21 13.69 -19.65 10.54
C SER A 21 13.02 -19.18 9.25
N GLY A 22 13.80 -18.43 8.46
CA GLY A 22 13.62 -18.37 7.01
C GLY A 22 12.50 -17.48 6.48
N THR A 23 12.44 -16.20 6.84
CA THR A 23 11.99 -15.24 5.85
C THR A 23 13.08 -15.17 4.78
N LYS A 24 12.83 -15.75 3.61
CA LYS A 24 13.53 -15.36 2.40
C LYS A 24 13.58 -13.83 2.40
N ASN A 25 14.78 -13.28 2.37
CA ASN A 25 15.01 -11.85 2.24
C ASN A 25 14.53 -11.49 0.83
N LEU A 26 13.22 -11.26 0.67
CA LEU A 26 12.56 -11.16 -0.65
C LEU A 26 12.82 -9.81 -1.33
N TYR A 27 13.36 -8.83 -0.61
CA TYR A 27 13.82 -7.56 -1.17
C TYR A 27 15.03 -7.04 -0.40
N SER A 28 16.23 -7.27 -0.93
CA SER A 28 17.44 -6.58 -0.45
C SER A 28 17.37 -5.12 -0.89
N THR A 29 17.14 -4.19 0.03
CA THR A 29 17.11 -2.75 -0.26
C THR A 29 18.50 -2.11 -0.38
N GLN A 30 19.56 -2.91 -0.32
CA GLN A 30 20.94 -2.45 -0.25
C GLN A 30 21.36 -1.85 -1.61
N GLY A 31 21.63 -0.54 -1.63
CA GLY A 31 22.04 0.19 -2.85
C GLY A 31 20.90 0.79 -3.68
N MET A 32 19.64 0.67 -3.25
CA MET A 32 18.50 1.27 -3.94
C MET A 32 18.32 2.75 -3.60
N SER A 33 17.88 3.55 -4.58
CA SER A 33 17.43 4.92 -4.35
C SER A 33 16.08 4.95 -3.59
N PRO A 34 15.69 6.09 -2.98
CA PRO A 34 14.36 6.28 -2.42
C PRO A 34 13.21 5.91 -3.37
N SER A 35 13.32 6.32 -4.64
CA SER A 35 12.32 6.03 -5.66
C SER A 35 12.23 4.54 -5.98
N GLN A 36 13.35 3.84 -6.10
CA GLN A 36 13.37 2.39 -6.33
C GLN A 36 12.75 1.62 -5.16
N MET A 37 13.04 2.04 -3.93
CA MET A 37 12.43 1.46 -2.73
C MET A 37 10.91 1.66 -2.73
N ALA A 38 10.44 2.86 -3.08
CA ALA A 38 9.02 3.15 -3.18
C ALA A 38 8.30 2.32 -4.25
N VAL A 39 8.90 2.12 -5.42
CA VAL A 39 8.33 1.24 -6.47
C VAL A 39 8.24 -0.20 -5.97
N SER A 40 9.30 -0.70 -5.36
CA SER A 40 9.33 -2.09 -4.88
C SER A 40 8.31 -2.32 -3.77
N GLY A 41 8.20 -1.36 -2.86
CA GLY A 41 7.13 -1.35 -1.85
C GLY A 41 5.75 -1.31 -2.49
N PHE A 42 5.54 -0.44 -3.48
CA PHE A 42 4.26 -0.30 -4.18
C PHE A 42 3.81 -1.61 -4.83
N VAL A 43 4.70 -2.26 -5.59
CA VAL A 43 4.42 -3.56 -6.20
C VAL A 43 4.03 -4.59 -5.16
N ALA A 44 4.79 -4.68 -4.07
CA ALA A 44 4.52 -5.62 -2.98
C ALA A 44 3.18 -5.33 -2.27
N GLY A 45 2.89 -4.07 -1.95
CA GLY A 45 1.67 -3.67 -1.27
C GLY A 45 0.43 -3.79 -2.14
N ALA A 46 0.55 -3.48 -3.43
CA ALA A 46 -0.54 -3.63 -4.40
C ALA A 46 -0.79 -5.10 -4.76
N ALA A 47 0.10 -6.01 -4.37
CA ALA A 47 0.09 -7.42 -4.72
C ALA A 47 -0.09 -7.60 -6.24
N LEU A 48 0.76 -6.93 -7.02
CA LEU A 48 0.77 -7.04 -8.48
C LEU A 48 1.42 -8.36 -8.90
N ASP A 49 1.00 -8.87 -10.06
CA ASP A 49 1.64 -10.01 -10.71
C ASP A 49 2.99 -9.59 -11.34
N SER A 50 3.11 -8.33 -11.80
CA SER A 50 4.37 -7.71 -12.22
C SER A 50 5.37 -7.63 -11.08
N THR A 51 6.64 -7.85 -11.36
CA THR A 51 7.72 -7.59 -10.39
C THR A 51 8.15 -6.12 -10.41
N SER A 52 8.87 -5.70 -9.37
CA SER A 52 9.49 -4.37 -9.35
C SER A 52 10.53 -4.20 -10.45
N GLU A 53 11.20 -5.28 -10.84
CA GLU A 53 12.19 -5.31 -11.91
C GLU A 53 11.54 -5.08 -13.27
N ASP A 54 10.34 -5.64 -13.50
CA ASP A 54 9.57 -5.40 -14.71
C ASP A 54 9.18 -3.93 -14.86
N LEU A 55 8.73 -3.30 -13.77
CA LEU A 55 8.16 -1.94 -13.83
C LEU A 55 9.18 -0.81 -13.66
N MET A 56 10.32 -1.06 -13.02
CA MET A 56 11.37 -0.05 -12.77
C MET A 56 11.80 0.72 -14.03
N PRO A 57 11.98 0.08 -15.21
CA PRO A 57 12.32 0.79 -16.44
C PRO A 57 11.24 1.76 -16.92
N CYS A 58 9.97 1.64 -16.51
CA CYS A 58 8.90 2.54 -16.95
C CYS A 58 8.58 3.65 -15.96
N PHE A 59 9.14 3.58 -14.75
CA PHE A 59 8.96 4.63 -13.76
C PHE A 59 10.04 5.69 -13.84
N PHE A 60 10.07 6.41 -14.96
CA PHE A 60 10.88 7.62 -15.08
C PHE A 60 10.18 8.76 -14.31
N ASP A 61 10.95 9.47 -13.47
CA ASP A 61 10.54 10.71 -12.79
C ASP A 61 9.74 10.58 -11.45
N LEU A 62 9.99 9.50 -10.69
CA LEU A 62 9.44 9.32 -9.32
C LEU A 62 9.90 10.35 -8.28
N GLU A 63 10.98 11.09 -8.53
CA GLU A 63 11.42 12.12 -7.61
C GLU A 63 10.39 13.26 -7.51
N LYS A 64 9.71 13.59 -8.61
CA LYS A 64 8.58 14.52 -8.59
C LYS A 64 7.39 13.98 -7.79
N LEU A 65 7.15 12.67 -7.85
CA LEU A 65 6.10 12.03 -7.05
C LEU A 65 6.35 12.27 -5.56
N LEU A 66 7.59 12.13 -5.08
CA LEU A 66 7.93 12.31 -3.67
C LEU A 66 7.81 13.77 -3.17
N LEU A 67 7.93 14.76 -4.05
CA LEU A 67 7.76 16.18 -3.70
C LEU A 67 6.28 16.51 -3.41
N ASP A 68 5.35 15.91 -4.16
CA ASP A 68 3.92 16.14 -3.99
C ASP A 68 3.34 15.46 -2.74
N PHE A 69 4.07 14.50 -2.15
CA PHE A 69 3.60 13.78 -0.95
C PHE A 69 3.46 14.63 0.30
N LYS A 70 4.19 15.75 0.42
CA LYS A 70 4.05 16.64 1.58
C LYS A 70 2.62 17.16 1.72
N VAL A 71 1.97 17.48 0.60
CA VAL A 71 0.58 17.96 0.58
C VAL A 71 -0.38 16.83 0.97
N ILE A 72 -0.15 15.62 0.44
CA ILE A 72 -0.93 14.42 0.79
C ILE A 72 -0.88 14.17 2.30
N VAL A 73 0.31 14.17 2.90
CA VAL A 73 0.49 13.93 4.34
C VAL A 73 -0.16 15.01 5.19
N THR A 74 -0.10 16.27 4.76
CA THR A 74 -0.78 17.37 5.46
C THR A 74 -2.29 17.14 5.52
N HIS A 75 -2.88 16.72 4.40
CA HIS A 75 -4.30 16.39 4.33
C HIS A 75 -4.66 15.16 5.17
N ILE A 76 -3.84 14.10 5.14
CA ILE A 76 -4.05 12.91 5.96
C ILE A 76 -4.00 13.26 7.46
N ASN A 77 -3.00 14.03 7.90
CA ASN A 77 -2.84 14.40 9.30
C ASN A 77 -3.96 15.29 9.85
N SER A 78 -4.65 16.03 8.97
CA SER A 78 -5.83 16.81 9.34
C SER A 78 -7.06 15.93 9.61
N PHE A 79 -7.07 14.69 9.09
CA PHE A 79 -8.00 13.60 9.36
C PHE A 79 -9.47 14.00 9.53
N ASN A 80 -10.00 14.76 8.57
CA ASN A 80 -11.43 15.00 8.42
C ASN A 80 -11.86 14.66 6.99
N ALA A 81 -13.16 14.42 6.78
CA ALA A 81 -13.69 13.95 5.49
C ALA A 81 -13.16 14.75 4.29
N PHE A 82 -13.22 16.09 4.37
CA PHE A 82 -12.80 16.96 3.28
C PHE A 82 -11.30 16.89 2.99
N SER A 83 -10.47 16.90 4.04
CA SER A 83 -9.02 16.73 3.90
C SER A 83 -8.68 15.34 3.36
N ILE A 84 -9.29 14.26 3.86
CA ILE A 84 -9.03 12.91 3.34
C ILE A 84 -9.41 12.81 1.85
N ILE A 85 -10.58 13.32 1.44
CA ILE A 85 -10.96 13.34 0.01
C ILE A 85 -9.92 14.08 -0.85
N LYS A 86 -9.34 15.19 -0.36
CA LYS A 86 -8.24 15.86 -1.05
C LYS A 86 -6.99 14.99 -1.14
N ALA A 87 -6.62 14.32 -0.05
CA ALA A 87 -5.48 13.40 -0.05
C ALA A 87 -5.67 12.29 -1.08
N LEU A 88 -6.85 11.67 -1.15
CA LEU A 88 -7.16 10.59 -2.11
C LEU A 88 -7.04 11.07 -3.56
N ARG A 89 -7.54 12.27 -3.88
CA ARG A 89 -7.39 12.87 -5.22
C ARG A 89 -5.92 13.12 -5.56
N SER A 90 -5.14 13.66 -4.63
CA SER A 90 -3.70 13.87 -4.82
C SER A 90 -2.95 12.55 -5.01
N ILE A 91 -3.31 11.49 -4.26
CA ILE A 91 -2.76 10.14 -4.45
C ILE A 91 -3.10 9.63 -5.87
N LYS A 92 -4.34 9.81 -6.34
CA LYS A 92 -4.69 9.46 -7.73
C LYS A 92 -3.82 10.21 -8.73
N ASP A 93 -3.66 11.52 -8.56
CA ASP A 93 -2.94 12.34 -9.53
C ASP A 93 -1.45 11.99 -9.62
N VAL A 94 -0.86 11.62 -8.48
CA VAL A 94 0.47 11.02 -8.35
C VAL A 94 0.51 9.68 -9.10
N LEU A 95 -0.44 8.78 -8.84
CA LEU A 95 -0.38 7.40 -9.35
C LEU A 95 -0.97 7.22 -10.75
N LYS A 96 -1.51 8.25 -11.40
CA LYS A 96 -2.09 8.15 -12.76
C LYS A 96 -1.12 7.70 -13.84
N VAL A 97 0.18 7.78 -13.58
CA VAL A 97 1.25 7.31 -14.48
C VAL A 97 1.43 5.79 -14.43
N VAL A 98 1.01 5.14 -13.33
CA VAL A 98 1.21 3.70 -13.08
C VAL A 98 0.53 2.82 -14.15
N PRO A 99 -0.75 3.03 -14.53
CA PRO A 99 -1.38 2.19 -15.54
C PRO A 99 -0.63 2.19 -16.88
N LYS A 100 -0.09 3.35 -17.28
CA LYS A 100 0.73 3.45 -18.49
C LYS A 100 2.03 2.66 -18.34
N ALA A 101 2.70 2.78 -17.19
CA ALA A 101 3.92 2.01 -16.93
C ALA A 101 3.69 0.49 -16.98
N ILE A 102 2.56 -0.01 -16.46
CA ILE A 102 2.19 -1.43 -16.55
C ILE A 102 2.02 -1.85 -18.01
N VAL A 103 1.31 -1.07 -18.83
CA VAL A 103 1.11 -1.37 -20.26
C VAL A 103 2.43 -1.35 -21.03
N ASP A 104 3.28 -0.36 -20.76
CA ASP A 104 4.52 -0.16 -21.50
C ASP A 104 5.61 -1.20 -21.13
N CYS A 105 5.69 -1.61 -19.86
CA CYS A 105 6.76 -2.51 -19.37
C CYS A 105 6.34 -3.96 -19.15
N SER A 106 5.04 -4.21 -19.02
CA SER A 106 4.52 -5.46 -18.45
C SER A 106 3.27 -5.89 -19.21
N ALA A 107 3.36 -5.88 -20.54
CA ALA A 107 2.25 -6.14 -21.46
C ALA A 107 1.53 -7.49 -21.23
N SER A 108 2.16 -8.46 -20.56
CA SER A 108 1.56 -9.73 -20.14
C SER A 108 0.64 -9.65 -18.91
N HIS A 109 0.60 -8.51 -18.20
CA HIS A 109 -0.07 -8.37 -16.89
C HIS A 109 -1.29 -7.45 -16.97
N THR A 110 -2.23 -7.76 -17.86
CA THR A 110 -3.47 -6.98 -18.05
C THR A 110 -4.30 -6.86 -16.76
N ASN A 111 -4.25 -7.85 -15.88
CA ASN A 111 -4.96 -7.83 -14.60
C ASN A 111 -4.45 -6.73 -13.67
N ASP A 112 -3.14 -6.47 -13.65
CA ASP A 112 -2.56 -5.40 -12.84
C ASP A 112 -3.03 -4.02 -13.31
N TYR A 113 -3.08 -3.83 -14.63
CA TYR A 113 -3.66 -2.62 -15.23
C TYR A 113 -5.11 -2.43 -14.77
N ILE A 114 -5.95 -3.47 -14.89
CA ILE A 114 -7.38 -3.39 -14.53
C ILE A 114 -7.53 -3.05 -13.04
N ARG A 115 -6.79 -3.73 -12.15
CA ARG A 115 -6.86 -3.53 -10.70
C ARG A 115 -6.44 -2.11 -10.31
N ILE A 116 -5.29 -1.65 -10.80
CA ILE A 116 -4.80 -0.30 -10.48
C ILE A 116 -5.74 0.76 -11.06
N ASN A 117 -6.16 0.62 -12.33
CA ASN A 117 -7.05 1.60 -12.95
C ASN A 117 -8.41 1.68 -12.23
N HIS A 118 -8.95 0.53 -11.78
CA HIS A 118 -10.17 0.51 -10.98
C HIS A 118 -9.99 1.22 -9.63
N ALA A 119 -8.89 0.95 -8.93
CA ALA A 119 -8.58 1.61 -7.67
C ALA A 119 -8.43 3.14 -7.85
N LEU A 120 -7.74 3.60 -8.88
CA LEU A 120 -7.58 5.03 -9.17
C LEU A 120 -8.93 5.71 -9.45
N LYS A 121 -9.84 5.03 -10.16
CA LYS A 121 -11.21 5.52 -10.35
C LYS A 121 -11.98 5.61 -9.03
N ALA A 122 -11.83 4.63 -8.14
CA ALA A 122 -12.44 4.67 -6.81
C ALA A 122 -11.93 5.85 -5.96
N LEU A 123 -10.65 6.22 -6.11
CA LEU A 123 -10.10 7.42 -5.45
C LEU A 123 -10.65 8.73 -6.03
N GLU A 124 -10.88 8.78 -7.35
CA GLU A 124 -11.34 9.99 -8.04
C GLU A 124 -12.85 10.23 -7.87
N TYR A 125 -13.62 9.17 -8.07
CA TYR A 125 -15.09 9.17 -8.09
C TYR A 125 -15.62 8.06 -7.17
N PRO A 126 -15.42 8.17 -5.85
CA PRO A 126 -15.98 7.20 -4.93
C PRO A 126 -17.50 7.24 -4.94
N THR A 127 -18.12 6.07 -4.75
CA THR A 127 -19.55 5.93 -4.48
C THR A 127 -19.88 6.49 -3.10
N THR A 128 -19.05 6.18 -2.09
CA THR A 128 -19.14 6.78 -0.76
C THR A 128 -17.75 7.16 -0.25
N ALA A 129 -17.67 8.27 0.49
CA ALA A 129 -16.42 8.79 1.06
C ALA A 129 -16.76 9.53 2.34
N GLU A 130 -16.65 8.87 3.48
CA GLU A 130 -17.24 9.35 4.73
C GLU A 130 -16.43 8.97 5.97
N MET A 131 -16.58 9.79 7.00
CA MET A 131 -16.14 9.44 8.35
C MET A 131 -17.19 8.52 8.96
N VAL A 132 -16.83 7.27 9.25
CA VAL A 132 -17.70 6.31 9.94
C VAL A 132 -17.84 6.70 11.42
N ASP A 133 -16.75 7.18 11.99
CA ASP A 133 -16.68 7.78 13.33
C ASP A 133 -15.58 8.87 13.34
N ARG A 134 -15.10 9.31 14.52
CA ARG A 134 -14.08 10.36 14.62
C ARG A 134 -12.73 9.94 14.02
N ASP A 135 -12.38 8.67 14.10
CA ASP A 135 -11.04 8.13 13.84
C ASP A 135 -11.00 7.14 12.67
N THR A 136 -12.15 6.84 12.07
CA THR A 136 -12.33 5.89 10.97
C THR A 136 -12.89 6.59 9.72
N PHE A 137 -12.18 6.48 8.59
CA PHE A 137 -12.64 6.92 7.27
C PHE A 137 -12.84 5.73 6.33
N ALA A 138 -14.03 5.65 5.73
CA ALA A 138 -14.37 4.62 4.75
C ALA A 138 -14.50 5.21 3.34
N LEU A 139 -13.95 4.48 2.37
CA LEU A 139 -14.10 4.73 0.95
C LEU A 139 -14.85 3.54 0.32
N ASN A 140 -16.00 3.80 -0.30
CA ASN A 140 -16.90 2.77 -0.83
C ASN A 140 -17.23 1.68 0.21
N GLY A 141 -17.50 2.11 1.45
CA GLY A 141 -17.80 1.21 2.57
C GLY A 141 -16.61 0.44 3.14
N VAL A 142 -15.39 0.70 2.67
CA VAL A 142 -14.17 0.06 3.18
C VAL A 142 -13.31 1.04 3.95
N ASP A 143 -13.03 0.68 5.20
CA ASP A 143 -12.11 1.41 6.06
C ASP A 143 -10.70 1.42 5.46
N ILE A 144 -10.16 2.60 5.17
CA ILE A 144 -8.81 2.80 4.62
C ILE A 144 -7.90 3.56 5.61
N THR A 145 -8.32 3.67 6.86
CA THR A 145 -7.66 4.48 7.90
C THR A 145 -6.24 4.03 8.18
N VAL A 146 -6.03 2.70 8.27
CA VAL A 146 -4.73 2.12 8.59
C VAL A 146 -3.73 2.45 7.50
N GLU A 147 -4.11 2.29 6.23
CA GLU A 147 -3.27 2.56 5.07
C GLU A 147 -2.92 4.05 4.97
N LEU A 148 -3.90 4.94 5.20
CA LEU A 148 -3.66 6.39 5.21
C LEU A 148 -2.67 6.79 6.31
N LYS A 149 -2.87 6.31 7.55
CA LYS A 149 -1.97 6.60 8.68
C LYS A 149 -0.56 6.04 8.45
N ALA A 150 -0.46 4.81 7.92
CA ALA A 150 0.82 4.19 7.60
C ALA A 150 1.57 4.95 6.49
N LEU A 151 0.87 5.42 5.46
CA LEU A 151 1.43 6.24 4.39
C LEU A 151 2.00 7.55 4.94
N ALA A 152 1.25 8.26 5.79
CA ALA A 152 1.72 9.50 6.42
C ALA A 152 2.96 9.25 7.30
N ALA A 153 2.92 8.23 8.15
CA ALA A 153 4.04 7.87 9.01
C ALA A 153 5.30 7.49 8.20
N SER A 154 5.14 6.70 7.15
CA SER A 154 6.25 6.24 6.32
C SER A 154 6.94 7.39 5.59
N TYR A 155 6.16 8.35 5.06
CA TYR A 155 6.72 9.56 4.47
C TYR A 155 7.49 10.41 5.48
N THR A 156 6.91 10.68 6.66
CA THR A 156 7.55 11.49 7.70
C THR A 156 8.85 10.87 8.22
N LEU A 157 8.93 9.54 8.24
CA LEU A 157 10.11 8.79 8.67
C LEU A 157 11.08 8.45 7.53
N SER A 158 10.83 8.94 6.30
CA SER A 158 11.62 8.62 5.11
C SER A 158 11.77 7.10 4.86
N ARG A 159 10.74 6.31 5.22
CA ARG A 159 10.69 4.87 4.99
C ARG A 159 10.06 4.63 3.62
N TRP A 160 10.89 4.74 2.58
CA TRP A 160 10.41 4.78 1.19
C TRP A 160 9.75 3.48 0.74
N PHE A 161 10.27 2.32 1.16
CA PHE A 161 9.62 1.04 0.89
C PHE A 161 8.24 0.97 1.55
N ASP A 162 8.14 1.30 2.84
CA ASP A 162 6.88 1.28 3.58
C ASP A 162 5.87 2.29 3.02
N LEU A 163 6.34 3.43 2.51
CA LEU A 163 5.53 4.43 1.81
C LEU A 163 4.90 3.82 0.55
N GLY A 164 5.74 3.21 -0.29
CA GLY A 164 5.30 2.46 -1.46
C GLY A 164 4.30 1.38 -1.09
N PHE A 165 4.63 0.55 -0.10
CA PHE A 165 3.78 -0.53 0.38
C PHE A 165 2.41 -0.04 0.84
N SER A 166 2.36 1.03 1.63
CA SER A 166 1.10 1.59 2.11
C SER A 166 0.23 2.14 0.98
N LEU A 167 0.84 2.75 -0.06
CA LEU A 167 0.13 3.18 -1.27
C LEU A 167 -0.42 2.00 -2.07
N GLY A 168 0.40 0.98 -2.27
CA GLY A 168 -0.01 -0.23 -2.97
C GLY A 168 -1.14 -0.93 -2.22
N ALA A 169 -1.02 -1.09 -0.91
CA ALA A 169 -2.03 -1.70 -0.05
C ALA A 169 -3.35 -0.93 -0.05
N LEU A 170 -3.29 0.41 -0.03
CA LEU A 170 -4.47 1.26 -0.22
C LEU A 170 -5.17 0.94 -1.54
N LEU A 171 -4.43 0.94 -2.66
CA LEU A 171 -5.01 0.63 -3.97
C LEU A 171 -5.55 -0.79 -4.05
N ALA A 172 -4.84 -1.78 -3.53
CA ALA A 172 -5.31 -3.16 -3.50
C ALA A 172 -6.63 -3.26 -2.73
N LYS A 173 -6.71 -2.62 -1.56
CA LYS A 173 -7.88 -2.63 -0.69
C LYS A 173 -9.11 -2.03 -1.36
N VAL A 174 -8.95 -0.92 -2.10
CA VAL A 174 -10.07 -0.27 -2.80
C VAL A 174 -10.31 -0.80 -4.22
N SER A 175 -9.37 -1.56 -4.78
CA SER A 175 -9.55 -2.21 -6.08
C SER A 175 -10.65 -3.29 -6.06
N GLY A 176 -10.94 -3.89 -4.89
CA GLY A 176 -12.03 -4.85 -4.70
C GLY A 176 -13.38 -4.21 -4.37
N THR A 177 -13.42 -2.91 -4.07
CA THR A 177 -14.60 -2.23 -3.53
C THR A 177 -15.38 -1.56 -4.66
N GLY A 178 -16.11 -2.39 -5.39
CA GLY A 178 -16.87 -1.96 -6.57
C GLY A 178 -17.34 -3.10 -7.47
N ILE A 179 -16.98 -4.35 -7.19
CA ILE A 179 -17.60 -5.50 -7.85
C ILE A 179 -19.01 -5.68 -7.28
N ILE A 180 -19.98 -4.90 -7.77
CA ILE A 180 -21.31 -5.43 -8.01
C ILE A 180 -21.19 -6.20 -9.33
N ILE A 181 -20.86 -7.50 -9.28
CA ILE A 181 -21.33 -8.37 -10.36
C ILE A 181 -22.85 -8.30 -10.19
N SER A 182 -23.53 -7.52 -11.02
CA SER A 182 -24.93 -7.85 -11.27
C SER A 182 -24.87 -9.15 -12.06
N ALA A 183 -25.25 -10.23 -11.40
CA ALA A 183 -25.54 -11.50 -12.05
C ALA A 183 -26.64 -11.32 -13.08
#